data_AF-A0A845UJ48-F1
#
_entry.id   AF-A0A845UJ48-F1
#
_cell.length_a   1.000
_cell.length_b   1.000
_cell.length_c   1.000
_cell.angle_alpha   90.00
_cell.angle_beta   90.00
_cell.angle_gamma   90.00
#
_symmetry.space_group_name_H-M   'P 1'
#
loop_
_entity.id
_entity.type
_entity.pdbx_description
1 polymer ?
#
loop_
_entity_poly.entity_id
_entity_poly.type
_entity_poly.pdbx_seq_one_letter_code
_entity_poly.pdbx_strand_id
1 'polypeptide(L)'
;MSYGRFFAMIATSTVVMFGLMYLNTYLWTHVFWSETRAYMALLMGATMAIIMLGFMLSMYSSKMANATIFIGAAVVFAASLWLVRSQVTVGDTSYMRAMIPHHSIAIMTSSRADISDPRVRKLADEIIYAQDKEIAEMRYLVNDIDANGDSPAQSESGPTQIMSLDEALSTPEIAILDLEFLTTEDIAQMFPGGAACTFTYTTTSRPALAVGRIDGGSVALAKISGDLVRLEAGDAGSTWGMEGMTVALSAPSGPGILDANSGEMQDADLVLELGSGLRAGYRGYYGCGA
;
A
#
# COMPACT_ATOMS: atom_id res chain seq x y z
N MET A 1 41.03 -12.01 19.40
CA MET A 1 40.57 -11.88 17.98
C MET A 1 41.04 -10.54 17.44
N SER A 2 41.16 -10.37 16.12
CA SER A 2 41.49 -9.03 15.57
C SER A 2 40.25 -8.14 15.54
N TYR A 3 40.43 -6.84 15.81
CA TYR A 3 39.35 -5.85 15.68
C TYR A 3 38.76 -5.80 14.27
N GLY A 4 39.57 -6.05 13.23
CA GLY A 4 39.08 -6.13 11.85
C GLY A 4 38.03 -7.22 11.66
N ARG A 5 38.23 -8.41 12.26
CA ARG A 5 37.22 -9.49 12.22
C ARG A 5 35.96 -9.11 12.98
N PHE A 6 36.10 -8.42 14.12
CA PHE A 6 34.96 -7.91 14.89
C PHE A 6 34.08 -6.99 14.03
N PHE A 7 34.67 -5.96 13.42
CA PHE A 7 33.92 -5.04 12.55
C PHE A 7 33.32 -5.74 11.33
N ALA A 8 34.05 -6.67 10.71
CA ALA A 8 33.54 -7.45 9.59
C ALA A 8 32.30 -8.28 9.98
N MET A 9 32.30 -8.90 11.17
CA MET A 9 31.13 -9.63 11.67
C MET A 9 29.92 -8.70 11.89
N ILE A 10 30.13 -7.54 12.54
CA ILE A 10 29.05 -6.58 12.78
C ILE A 10 28.47 -6.05 11.47
N ALA A 11 29.33 -5.60 10.55
CA ALA A 11 28.91 -5.07 9.25
C ALA A 11 28.17 -6.11 8.42
N THR A 12 28.73 -7.33 8.31
CA THR A 12 28.09 -8.43 7.57
C THR A 12 26.74 -8.77 8.15
N SER A 13 26.64 -8.95 9.47
CA SER A 13 25.36 -9.24 10.14
C SER A 13 24.35 -8.11 9.94
N THR A 14 24.77 -6.84 10.00
CA THR A 14 23.87 -5.70 9.78
C THR A 14 23.29 -5.70 8.35
N VAL A 15 24.13 -5.92 7.33
CA VAL A 15 23.68 -6.00 5.93
C VAL A 15 22.76 -7.19 5.70
N VAL A 16 23.12 -8.37 6.23
CA VAL A 16 22.28 -9.56 6.13
C VAL A 16 20.94 -9.33 6.80
N MET A 17 20.92 -8.81 8.03
CA MET A 17 19.68 -8.54 8.76
C MET A 17 18.80 -7.52 8.04
N PHE A 18 19.37 -6.47 7.45
CA PHE A 18 18.63 -5.53 6.62
C PHE A 18 17.93 -6.23 5.44
N GLY A 19 18.61 -7.14 4.75
CA GLY A 19 18.00 -7.95 3.69
C GLY A 19 16.90 -8.88 4.21
N LEU A 20 17.15 -9.57 5.33
CA LEU A 20 16.20 -10.50 5.94
C LEU A 20 14.90 -9.81 6.38
N MET A 21 14.93 -8.53 6.77
CA MET A 21 13.73 -7.76 7.12
C MET A 21 12.72 -7.65 5.97
N TYR A 22 13.14 -7.80 4.70
CA TYR A 22 12.24 -7.79 3.55
C TYR A 22 11.53 -9.11 3.30
N LEU A 23 12.02 -10.22 3.84
CA LEU A 23 11.45 -11.56 3.60
C LEU A 23 10.04 -11.74 4.15
N ASN A 24 9.61 -10.88 5.08
CA ASN A 24 8.24 -10.90 5.60
C ASN A 24 7.27 -10.02 4.77
N THR A 25 7.65 -9.53 3.60
CA THR A 25 6.73 -8.80 2.71
C THR A 25 5.84 -9.82 1.98
N TYR A 26 4.52 -9.64 1.97
CA TYR A 26 3.57 -10.65 1.46
C TYR A 26 3.68 -10.89 -0.04
N LEU A 27 3.75 -9.80 -0.82
CA LEU A 27 3.87 -9.84 -2.28
C LEU A 27 5.21 -9.27 -2.70
N TRP A 28 5.80 -9.84 -3.74
CA TRP A 28 7.06 -9.36 -4.31
C TRP A 28 6.96 -7.94 -4.86
N THR A 29 5.80 -7.58 -5.41
CA THR A 29 5.50 -6.25 -5.95
C THR A 29 5.38 -5.17 -4.86
N HIS A 30 5.42 -5.56 -3.58
CA HIS A 30 5.39 -4.65 -2.43
C HIS A 30 6.78 -4.38 -1.84
N VAL A 31 7.85 -4.91 -2.44
CA VAL A 31 9.22 -4.71 -1.95
C VAL A 31 9.76 -3.38 -2.47
N PHE A 32 9.80 -2.38 -1.59
CA PHE A 32 10.34 -1.05 -1.87
C PHE A 32 11.44 -0.68 -0.88
N TRP A 33 12.38 0.18 -1.29
CA TRP A 33 13.39 0.72 -0.39
C TRP A 33 12.75 1.51 0.77
N SER A 34 13.34 1.39 1.97
CA SER A 34 12.91 2.10 3.17
C SER A 34 14.09 2.62 3.99
N GLU A 35 14.16 3.94 4.13
CA GLU A 35 15.14 4.65 4.97
C GLU A 35 14.98 4.24 6.44
N THR A 36 13.75 4.17 6.93
CA THR A 36 13.46 3.77 8.32
C THR A 36 13.98 2.35 8.62
N ARG A 37 13.84 1.39 7.70
CA ARG A 37 14.43 0.05 7.86
C ARG A 37 15.97 0.10 7.88
N ALA A 38 16.58 0.94 7.04
CA ALA A 38 18.04 1.10 7.02
C ALA A 38 18.56 1.69 8.34
N TYR A 39 17.92 2.73 8.89
CA TYR A 39 18.29 3.28 10.19
C TYR A 39 18.06 2.29 11.33
N MET A 40 16.98 1.49 11.28
CA MET A 40 16.74 0.44 12.27
C MET A 40 17.82 -0.65 12.23
N ALA A 41 18.30 -1.03 11.04
CA ALA A 41 19.41 -1.97 10.89
C ALA A 41 20.71 -1.41 11.51
N LEU A 42 21.02 -0.13 11.29
CA LEU A 42 22.18 0.52 11.93
C LEU A 42 22.06 0.55 13.46
N LEU A 43 20.86 0.86 13.99
CA LEU A 43 20.58 0.83 15.43
C LEU A 43 20.82 -0.55 16.02
N MET A 44 20.31 -1.60 15.37
CA MET A 44 20.53 -2.99 15.80
C MET A 44 22.01 -3.38 15.72
N GLY A 45 22.71 -3.03 14.64
CA GLY A 45 24.14 -3.29 14.47
C GLY A 45 24.99 -2.62 15.54
N ALA A 46 24.69 -1.35 15.87
CA ALA A 46 25.37 -0.61 16.93
C ALA A 46 25.12 -1.25 18.32
N THR A 47 23.87 -1.65 18.59
CA THR A 47 23.51 -2.36 19.83
C THR A 47 24.26 -3.68 19.96
N MET A 48 24.31 -4.45 18.87
CA MET A 48 25.03 -5.72 18.82
C MET A 48 26.53 -5.53 19.05
N ALA A 49 27.15 -4.48 18.50
CA ALA A 49 28.55 -4.17 18.74
C ALA A 49 28.85 -3.93 20.23
N ILE A 50 27.99 -3.19 20.93
CA ILE A 50 28.11 -2.94 22.37
C ILE A 50 28.00 -4.26 23.15
N ILE A 51 26.95 -5.06 22.88
CA ILE A 51 26.70 -6.32 23.58
C ILE A 51 27.88 -7.29 23.36
N MET A 52 28.22 -7.57 22.10
CA MET A 52 29.28 -8.54 21.77
C MET A 52 30.63 -8.14 22.34
N LEU A 53 31.03 -6.86 22.22
CA LEU A 53 32.29 -6.42 22.78
C LEU A 53 32.30 -6.55 24.31
N GLY A 54 31.17 -6.23 24.98
CA GLY A 54 31.01 -6.37 26.43
C GLY A 54 31.25 -7.80 26.93
N PHE A 55 30.70 -8.81 26.24
CA PHE A 55 30.92 -10.22 26.60
C PHE A 55 32.32 -10.73 26.24
N MET A 56 32.99 -10.12 25.25
CA MET A 56 34.25 -10.60 24.71
C MET A 56 35.47 -9.75 25.14
N LEU A 57 35.34 -8.92 26.17
CA LEU A 57 36.40 -7.99 26.61
C LEU A 57 37.76 -8.66 26.85
N SER A 58 37.77 -9.89 27.38
CA SER A 58 39.01 -10.65 27.63
C SER A 58 39.80 -10.97 26.35
N MET A 59 39.16 -10.92 25.18
CA MET A 59 39.76 -11.24 23.88
C MET A 59 40.34 -10.02 23.16
N TYR A 60 40.13 -8.81 23.70
CA TYR A 60 40.53 -7.51 23.11
C TYR A 60 41.32 -6.68 24.14
N SER A 61 42.64 -6.67 24.01
CA SER A 61 43.56 -6.15 25.04
C SER A 61 43.65 -4.62 25.13
N SER A 62 43.39 -3.90 24.03
CA SER A 62 43.51 -2.44 24.00
C SER A 62 42.29 -1.76 24.60
N LYS A 63 42.42 -1.28 25.85
CA LYS A 63 41.37 -0.53 26.54
C LYS A 63 40.93 0.72 25.77
N MET A 64 41.87 1.41 25.13
CA MET A 64 41.58 2.60 24.34
C MET A 64 40.72 2.24 23.11
N ALA A 65 41.09 1.21 22.36
CA ALA A 65 40.31 0.78 21.20
C ALA A 65 38.90 0.30 21.61
N ASN A 66 38.80 -0.46 22.71
CA ASN A 66 37.51 -0.88 23.24
C ASN A 66 36.62 0.32 23.62
N ALA A 67 37.18 1.31 24.33
CA ALA A 67 36.46 2.52 24.70
C ALA A 67 36.00 3.30 23.45
N THR A 68 36.85 3.44 22.43
CA THR A 68 36.47 4.08 21.16
C THR A 68 35.31 3.34 20.47
N ILE A 69 35.32 2.01 20.47
CA ILE A 69 34.22 1.22 19.88
C ILE A 69 32.91 1.44 20.64
N PHE A 70 32.93 1.39 21.98
CA PHE A 70 31.73 1.64 22.78
C PHE A 70 31.16 3.04 22.54
N ILE A 71 32.02 4.07 22.58
CA ILE A 71 31.59 5.46 22.35
C ILE A 71 31.05 5.61 20.93
N GLY A 72 31.76 5.11 19.92
CA GLY A 72 31.32 5.16 18.53
C GLY A 72 29.98 4.46 18.31
N ALA A 73 29.80 3.26 18.87
CA ALA A 73 28.54 2.53 18.79
C ALA A 73 27.41 3.26 19.53
N ALA A 74 27.66 3.85 20.70
CA ALA A 74 26.67 4.64 21.42
C ALA A 74 26.22 5.89 20.63
N VAL A 75 27.15 6.56 19.93
CA VAL A 75 26.84 7.69 19.04
C VAL A 75 26.01 7.23 17.85
N VAL A 76 26.40 6.16 17.16
CA VAL A 76 25.63 5.60 16.02
C VAL A 76 24.24 5.18 16.47
N PHE A 77 24.12 4.54 17.64
CA PHE A 77 22.84 4.18 18.23
C PHE A 77 21.95 5.41 18.45
N ALA A 78 22.46 6.44 19.12
CA ALA A 78 21.69 7.64 19.43
C ALA A 78 21.26 8.39 18.16
N ALA A 79 22.15 8.52 17.18
CA ALA A 79 21.85 9.15 15.90
C ALA A 79 20.80 8.35 15.10
N SER A 80 20.95 7.02 15.02
CA SER A 80 19.99 6.17 14.32
C SER A 80 18.61 6.18 15.00
N LEU A 81 18.58 6.14 16.33
CA LEU A 81 17.34 6.23 17.11
C LEU A 81 16.64 7.57 16.88
N TRP A 82 17.39 8.67 16.86
CA TRP A 82 16.85 9.99 16.56
C TRP A 82 16.27 10.05 15.15
N LEU A 83 16.95 9.53 14.13
CA LEU A 83 16.43 9.47 12.75
C LEU A 83 15.13 8.65 12.66
N VAL A 84 15.11 7.45 13.24
CA VAL A 84 13.91 6.60 13.29
C VAL A 84 12.77 7.29 14.03
N ARG A 85 13.03 8.02 15.10
CA ARG A 85 11.98 8.66 15.91
C ARG A 85 11.49 9.99 15.35
N SER A 86 12.34 10.73 14.66
CA SER A 86 12.04 12.07 14.16
C SER A 86 11.46 12.06 12.75
N GLN A 87 11.75 11.02 11.94
CA GLN A 87 11.28 10.87 10.56
C GLN A 87 11.63 12.06 9.64
N VAL A 88 12.59 12.92 10.02
CA VAL A 88 12.93 14.17 9.32
C VAL A 88 13.48 13.99 7.90
N THR A 89 13.87 12.77 7.53
CA THR A 89 14.38 12.42 6.19
C THR A 89 13.34 11.69 5.33
N VAL A 90 12.12 11.50 5.82
CA VAL A 90 11.06 10.74 5.15
C VAL A 90 10.03 11.73 4.58
N GLY A 91 10.05 11.92 3.26
CA GLY A 91 9.05 12.70 2.51
C GLY A 91 7.98 11.81 1.86
N ASP A 92 6.98 12.40 1.20
CA ASP A 92 5.76 11.73 0.73
C ASP A 92 6.00 10.39 0.00
N THR A 93 6.85 10.39 -1.03
CA THR A 93 7.13 9.16 -1.79
C THR A 93 7.94 8.13 -1.01
N SER A 94 8.87 8.56 -0.14
CA SER A 94 9.62 7.67 0.77
C SER A 94 8.70 7.06 1.82
N TYR A 95 7.78 7.86 2.37
CA TYR A 95 6.73 7.43 3.30
C TYR A 95 5.89 6.32 2.67
N MET A 96 5.32 6.59 1.49
CA MET A 96 4.45 5.62 0.79
C MET A 96 5.22 4.34 0.40
N ARG A 97 6.44 4.47 -0.13
CA ARG A 97 7.32 3.32 -0.44
C ARG A 97 7.63 2.48 0.80
N ALA A 98 7.85 3.08 1.96
CA ALA A 98 8.06 2.35 3.21
C ALA A 98 6.76 1.74 3.78
N MET A 99 5.62 2.35 3.49
CA MET A 99 4.32 1.98 4.04
C MET A 99 3.64 0.84 3.28
N ILE A 100 3.89 0.71 1.96
CA ILE A 100 3.45 -0.44 1.15
C ILE A 100 3.89 -1.80 1.75
N PRO A 101 5.18 -2.06 2.02
CA PRO A 101 5.60 -3.32 2.62
C PRO A 101 5.12 -3.48 4.08
N HIS A 102 4.90 -2.38 4.81
CA HIS A 102 4.28 -2.43 6.14
C HIS A 102 2.85 -2.94 6.07
N HIS A 103 2.04 -2.38 5.17
CA HIS A 103 0.66 -2.80 4.93
C HIS A 103 0.59 -4.24 4.43
N SER A 104 1.55 -4.60 3.57
CA SER A 104 1.69 -5.96 3.07
C SER A 104 1.85 -7.01 4.18
N ILE A 105 2.58 -6.72 5.26
CA ILE A 105 2.73 -7.63 6.41
C ILE A 105 1.38 -7.81 7.14
N ALA A 106 0.59 -6.75 7.25
CA ALA A 106 -0.74 -6.81 7.87
C ALA A 106 -1.68 -7.71 7.06
N ILE A 107 -1.70 -7.57 5.73
CA ILE A 107 -2.46 -8.45 4.83
C ILE A 107 -2.05 -9.91 5.01
N MET A 108 -0.74 -10.22 4.99
CA MET A 108 -0.27 -11.59 5.21
C MET A 108 -0.81 -12.15 6.52
N THR A 109 -0.66 -11.37 7.60
CA THR A 109 -1.02 -11.81 8.95
C THR A 109 -2.52 -12.07 9.04
N SER A 110 -3.35 -11.12 8.59
CA SER A 110 -4.81 -11.24 8.59
C SER A 110 -5.33 -12.37 7.69
N SER A 111 -4.62 -12.66 6.59
CA SER A 111 -4.98 -13.71 5.64
C SER A 111 -4.60 -15.12 6.12
N ARG A 112 -3.49 -15.25 6.86
CA ARG A 112 -2.92 -16.57 7.22
C ARG A 112 -3.11 -16.96 8.68
N ALA A 113 -3.48 -16.03 9.56
CA ALA A 113 -3.74 -16.35 10.96
C ALA A 113 -4.96 -17.27 11.10
N ASP A 114 -4.85 -18.25 12.01
CA ASP A 114 -5.94 -19.14 12.37
C ASP A 114 -6.95 -18.41 13.27
N ILE A 115 -7.94 -17.78 12.64
CA ILE A 115 -8.95 -16.96 13.31
C ILE A 115 -10.31 -17.64 13.19
N SER A 116 -10.83 -18.10 14.32
CA SER A 116 -12.10 -18.83 14.41
C SER A 116 -13.28 -17.98 14.90
N ASP A 117 -13.05 -16.93 15.71
CA ASP A 117 -14.12 -16.02 16.14
C ASP A 117 -14.61 -15.19 14.93
N PRO A 118 -15.91 -15.26 14.55
CA PRO A 118 -16.43 -14.54 13.39
C PRO A 118 -16.26 -13.02 13.44
N ARG A 119 -16.23 -12.42 14.64
CA ARG A 119 -16.02 -10.97 14.80
C ARG A 119 -14.58 -10.59 14.48
N VAL A 120 -13.63 -11.43 14.89
CA VAL A 120 -12.20 -11.23 14.59
C VAL A 120 -11.91 -11.51 13.12
N ARG A 121 -12.60 -12.50 12.52
CA ARG A 121 -12.53 -12.74 11.08
C ARG A 121 -13.05 -11.55 10.28
N LYS A 122 -14.20 -11.00 10.67
CA LYS A 122 -14.72 -9.76 10.08
C LYS A 122 -13.69 -8.61 10.17
N LEU A 123 -13.10 -8.37 11.35
CA LEU A 123 -12.06 -7.37 11.51
C LEU A 123 -10.84 -7.63 10.62
N ALA A 124 -10.38 -8.88 10.52
CA ALA A 124 -9.25 -9.24 9.67
C ALA A 124 -9.54 -8.99 8.19
N ASP A 125 -10.76 -9.27 7.74
CA ASP A 125 -11.20 -9.04 6.36
C ASP A 125 -11.33 -7.53 6.06
N GLU A 126 -11.82 -6.73 7.02
CA GLU A 126 -11.83 -5.26 6.94
C GLU A 126 -10.41 -4.68 6.87
N ILE A 127 -9.46 -5.23 7.64
CA ILE A 127 -8.03 -4.85 7.57
C ILE A 127 -7.45 -5.21 6.21
N ILE A 128 -7.71 -6.41 5.68
CA ILE A 128 -7.21 -6.81 4.35
C ILE A 128 -7.71 -5.84 3.29
N TYR A 129 -9.01 -5.54 3.29
CA TYR A 129 -9.62 -4.61 2.35
C TYR A 129 -8.98 -3.22 2.41
N ALA A 130 -8.93 -2.62 3.60
CA ALA A 130 -8.36 -1.29 3.78
C ALA A 130 -6.91 -1.24 3.28
N GLN A 131 -6.11 -2.23 3.65
CA GLN A 131 -4.67 -2.26 3.36
C GLN A 131 -4.37 -2.57 1.89
N ASP A 132 -5.14 -3.44 1.22
CA ASP A 132 -5.01 -3.68 -0.23
C ASP A 132 -5.31 -2.39 -1.01
N LYS A 133 -6.38 -1.68 -0.63
CA LYS A 133 -6.79 -0.41 -1.23
C LYS A 133 -5.72 0.67 -1.04
N GLU A 134 -5.26 0.87 0.20
CA GLU A 134 -4.22 1.84 0.55
C GLU A 134 -2.91 1.54 -0.19
N ILE A 135 -2.56 0.26 -0.41
CA ILE A 135 -1.41 -0.10 -1.25
C ILE A 135 -1.62 0.33 -2.70
N ALA A 136 -2.79 0.10 -3.28
CA ALA A 136 -3.08 0.51 -4.65
C ALA A 136 -3.06 2.04 -4.81
N GLU A 137 -3.60 2.77 -3.84
CA GLU A 137 -3.56 4.23 -3.79
C GLU A 137 -2.13 4.76 -3.66
N MET A 138 -1.35 4.23 -2.71
CA MET A 138 0.07 4.60 -2.56
C MET A 138 0.88 4.29 -3.81
N ARG A 139 0.64 3.14 -4.47
CA ARG A 139 1.29 2.82 -5.76
C ARG A 139 0.91 3.82 -6.84
N TYR A 140 -0.35 4.25 -6.90
CA TYR A 140 -0.79 5.27 -7.84
C TYR A 140 -0.09 6.60 -7.56
N LEU A 141 -0.20 7.11 -6.34
CA LEU A 141 0.36 8.41 -5.92
C LEU A 141 1.87 8.49 -6.08
N VAL A 142 2.62 7.43 -5.72
CA VAL A 142 4.07 7.41 -5.93
C VAL A 142 4.40 7.63 -7.41
N ASN A 143 3.69 6.95 -8.31
CA ASN A 143 3.95 7.08 -9.75
C ASN A 143 3.44 8.39 -10.33
N ASP A 144 2.28 8.87 -9.87
CA ASP A 144 1.72 10.15 -10.31
C ASP A 144 2.62 11.32 -9.89
N ILE A 145 3.08 11.35 -8.64
CA ILE A 145 4.01 12.37 -8.13
C ILE A 145 5.37 12.29 -8.84
N ASP A 146 5.91 11.08 -9.06
CA ASP A 146 7.17 10.91 -9.80
C ASP A 146 7.06 11.45 -11.24
N ALA A 147 5.88 11.37 -11.88
CA ALA A 147 5.65 11.80 -13.26
C ALA A 147 5.22 13.27 -13.38
N ASN A 148 4.35 13.74 -12.49
CA ASN A 148 3.62 15.00 -12.59
C ASN A 148 3.99 16.02 -11.49
N GLY A 149 4.73 15.60 -10.47
CA GLY A 149 5.04 16.39 -9.29
C GLY A 149 3.90 16.47 -8.28
N ASP A 150 4.10 17.23 -7.21
CA ASP A 150 3.10 17.39 -6.16
C ASP A 150 1.83 18.08 -6.69
N SER A 151 0.67 17.59 -6.26
CA SER A 151 -0.60 18.24 -6.58
C SER A 151 -0.68 19.64 -5.93
N PRO A 152 -1.27 20.64 -6.61
CA PRO A 152 -1.51 21.93 -6.00
C PRO A 152 -2.46 21.77 -4.81
N ALA A 153 -2.23 22.54 -3.74
CA ALA A 153 -3.07 22.51 -2.55
C ALA A 153 -4.56 22.67 -2.92
N GLN A 154 -5.37 21.64 -2.64
CA GLN A 154 -6.82 21.77 -2.71
C GLN A 154 -7.26 22.74 -1.59
N SER A 155 -8.19 23.65 -1.92
CA SER A 155 -8.75 24.57 -0.93
C SER A 155 -9.27 23.78 0.27
N GLU A 156 -8.77 24.13 1.47
CA GLU A 156 -9.26 23.59 2.73
C GLU A 156 -10.79 23.59 2.75
N SER A 157 -11.36 22.45 3.14
CA SER A 157 -12.78 22.34 3.48
C SER A 157 -13.16 23.53 4.38
N GLY A 158 -14.32 24.14 4.11
CA GLY A 158 -14.77 25.36 4.77
C GLY A 158 -14.75 25.27 6.31
N PRO A 159 -14.89 26.42 7.01
CA PRO A 159 -14.69 26.49 8.46
C PRO A 159 -15.53 25.44 9.18
N THR A 160 -14.91 24.71 10.12
CA THR A 160 -15.59 23.71 10.95
C THR A 160 -16.79 24.34 11.67
N GLN A 161 -17.99 23.80 11.45
CA GLN A 161 -19.23 24.29 12.07
C GLN A 161 -19.76 23.27 13.08
N ILE A 162 -20.30 23.76 14.20
CA ILE A 162 -21.04 22.91 15.15
C ILE A 162 -22.42 22.69 14.56
N MET A 163 -22.66 21.50 14.06
CA MET A 163 -23.92 21.08 13.42
C MET A 163 -24.64 20.08 14.33
N SER A 164 -25.95 19.95 14.16
CA SER A 164 -26.69 18.90 14.90
C SER A 164 -26.33 17.50 14.38
N LEU A 165 -26.63 16.44 15.14
CA LEU A 165 -26.36 15.06 14.69
C LEU A 165 -27.06 14.74 13.36
N ASP A 166 -28.32 15.14 13.20
CA ASP A 166 -29.07 14.92 11.96
C ASP A 166 -28.47 15.70 10.78
N GLU A 167 -27.94 16.89 11.04
CA GLU A 167 -27.30 17.74 10.04
C GLU A 167 -25.89 17.23 9.69
N ALA A 168 -25.17 16.64 10.65
CA ALA A 168 -23.91 15.93 10.40
C ALA A 168 -24.13 14.65 9.59
N LEU A 169 -25.20 13.89 9.88
CA LEU A 169 -25.55 12.66 9.15
C LEU A 169 -26.16 12.90 7.76
N SER A 170 -26.67 14.11 7.50
CA SER A 170 -27.21 14.53 6.20
C SER A 170 -26.26 15.42 5.40
N THR A 171 -25.18 15.88 6.04
CA THR A 171 -24.03 16.35 5.30
C THR A 171 -23.55 15.16 4.47
N PRO A 172 -23.32 15.32 3.16
CA PRO A 172 -22.59 14.31 2.43
C PRO A 172 -21.23 14.24 3.11
N GLU A 173 -21.05 13.29 4.03
CA GLU A 173 -19.72 12.83 4.32
C GLU A 173 -19.18 12.50 2.94
N ILE A 174 -18.08 13.16 2.60
CA ILE A 174 -17.15 12.69 1.59
C ILE A 174 -16.51 11.42 2.21
N ALA A 175 -17.35 10.49 2.64
CA ALA A 175 -17.00 9.13 2.93
C ALA A 175 -16.50 8.65 1.59
N ILE A 176 -15.18 8.52 1.55
CA ILE A 176 -14.39 8.14 0.41
C ILE A 176 -15.19 7.05 -0.30
N LEU A 177 -15.68 7.37 -1.49
CA LEU A 177 -16.52 6.49 -2.27
C LEU A 177 -15.63 5.35 -2.76
N ASP A 178 -15.35 4.40 -1.87
CA ASP A 178 -14.40 3.35 -2.16
C ASP A 178 -15.11 2.24 -2.93
N LEU A 179 -14.46 1.74 -3.97
CA LEU A 179 -14.91 0.53 -4.62
C LEU A 179 -14.56 -0.66 -3.73
N GLU A 180 -15.59 -1.25 -3.14
CA GLU A 180 -15.48 -2.43 -2.28
C GLU A 180 -15.22 -3.70 -3.07
N PHE A 181 -14.71 -4.72 -2.37
CA PHE A 181 -14.56 -6.04 -2.96
C PHE A 181 -15.91 -6.64 -3.37
N LEU A 182 -15.95 -7.09 -4.62
CA LEU A 182 -17.02 -7.89 -5.20
C LEU A 182 -16.81 -9.36 -4.86
N THR A 183 -17.85 -9.99 -4.32
CA THR A 183 -17.92 -11.45 -4.20
C THR A 183 -18.32 -12.09 -5.54
N THR A 184 -18.14 -13.40 -5.66
CA THR A 184 -18.61 -14.14 -6.85
C THR A 184 -20.12 -14.03 -7.00
N GLU A 185 -20.86 -14.03 -5.89
CA GLU A 185 -22.31 -13.84 -5.84
C GLU A 185 -22.72 -12.43 -6.27
N ASP A 186 -21.97 -11.40 -5.84
CA ASP A 186 -22.19 -10.02 -6.29
C ASP A 186 -22.05 -9.90 -7.81
N ILE A 187 -20.99 -10.49 -8.39
CA ILE A 187 -20.75 -10.50 -9.83
C ILE A 187 -21.85 -11.26 -10.57
N ALA A 188 -22.26 -12.42 -10.06
CA ALA A 188 -23.26 -13.28 -10.70
C ALA A 188 -24.65 -12.63 -10.80
N GLN A 189 -24.98 -11.67 -9.92
CA GLN A 189 -26.24 -10.93 -9.99
C GLN A 189 -26.38 -10.12 -11.28
N MET A 190 -25.26 -9.60 -11.81
CA MET A 190 -25.25 -8.83 -13.05
C MET A 190 -24.74 -9.64 -14.25
N PHE A 191 -23.75 -10.49 -14.00
CA PHE A 191 -23.10 -11.32 -15.01
C PHE A 191 -23.20 -12.80 -14.61
N PRO A 192 -24.31 -13.50 -14.92
CA PRO A 192 -24.51 -14.89 -14.49
C PRO A 192 -23.44 -15.87 -15.00
N GLY A 193 -22.76 -15.54 -16.10
CA GLY A 193 -21.63 -16.31 -16.65
C GLY A 193 -20.26 -15.87 -16.13
N GLY A 194 -20.21 -14.96 -15.16
CA GLY A 194 -18.98 -14.29 -14.72
C GLY A 194 -18.71 -12.98 -15.48
N ALA A 195 -17.87 -12.12 -14.89
CA ALA A 195 -17.42 -10.90 -15.52
C ALA A 195 -16.49 -11.22 -16.70
N ALA A 196 -16.52 -10.40 -17.76
CA ALA A 196 -15.58 -10.55 -18.87
C ALA A 196 -14.17 -10.11 -18.47
N CYS A 197 -14.07 -9.05 -17.67
CA CYS A 197 -12.83 -8.52 -17.14
C CYS A 197 -13.00 -8.04 -15.71
N THR A 198 -11.91 -7.97 -14.96
CA THR A 198 -11.90 -7.46 -13.59
C THR A 198 -10.70 -6.56 -13.34
N PHE A 199 -10.85 -5.66 -12.37
CA PHE A 199 -9.76 -4.90 -11.76
C PHE A 199 -9.61 -5.30 -10.28
N THR A 200 -8.38 -5.54 -9.84
CA THR A 200 -8.03 -5.87 -8.45
C THR A 200 -6.99 -4.89 -7.91
N TYR A 201 -7.05 -4.53 -6.62
CA TYR A 201 -6.09 -3.61 -6.00
C TYR A 201 -4.67 -4.21 -5.91
N THR A 202 -4.59 -5.49 -5.53
CA THR A 202 -3.35 -6.28 -5.50
C THR A 202 -3.50 -7.57 -6.32
N THR A 203 -2.40 -8.30 -6.57
CA THR A 203 -2.43 -9.54 -7.35
C THR A 203 -3.22 -10.67 -6.68
N THR A 204 -3.56 -10.51 -5.40
CA THR A 204 -4.29 -11.51 -4.60
C THR A 204 -5.61 -11.00 -4.04
N SER A 205 -5.90 -9.71 -4.15
CA SER A 205 -7.16 -9.12 -3.71
C SER A 205 -8.35 -9.57 -4.57
N ARG A 206 -9.56 -9.47 -4.02
CA ARG A 206 -10.79 -9.69 -4.80
C ARG A 206 -11.02 -8.54 -5.80
N PRO A 207 -11.85 -8.74 -6.84
CA PRO A 207 -12.20 -7.66 -7.76
C PRO A 207 -12.84 -6.47 -7.04
N ALA A 208 -12.39 -5.26 -7.35
CA ALA A 208 -13.05 -4.02 -6.93
C ALA A 208 -13.96 -3.46 -8.06
N LEU A 209 -13.68 -3.82 -9.31
CA LEU A 209 -14.51 -3.52 -10.47
C LEU A 209 -14.65 -4.77 -11.34
N ALA A 210 -15.86 -5.04 -11.81
CA ALA A 210 -16.15 -6.10 -12.77
C ALA A 210 -16.75 -5.49 -14.05
N VAL A 211 -16.25 -5.88 -15.21
CA VAL A 211 -16.70 -5.37 -16.51
C VAL A 211 -17.25 -6.52 -17.33
N GLY A 212 -18.40 -6.32 -17.95
CA GLY A 212 -19.06 -7.30 -18.81
C GLY A 212 -19.81 -6.65 -19.96
N ARG A 213 -20.63 -7.45 -20.64
CA ARG A 213 -21.54 -6.97 -21.68
C ARG A 213 -22.97 -7.36 -21.37
N ILE A 214 -23.90 -6.41 -21.52
CA ILE A 214 -25.34 -6.61 -21.41
C ILE A 214 -25.98 -5.97 -22.64
N ASP A 215 -26.86 -6.68 -23.32
CA ASP A 215 -27.56 -6.20 -24.54
C ASP A 215 -26.65 -5.62 -25.62
N GLY A 216 -25.41 -6.13 -25.72
CA GLY A 216 -24.41 -5.68 -26.67
C GLY A 216 -23.65 -4.40 -26.27
N GLY A 217 -23.98 -3.76 -25.15
CA GLY A 217 -23.23 -2.65 -24.54
C GLY A 217 -22.23 -3.13 -23.48
N SER A 218 -21.15 -2.36 -23.25
CA SER A 218 -20.25 -2.62 -22.11
C SER A 218 -20.86 -2.01 -20.85
N VAL A 219 -20.81 -2.75 -19.75
CA VAL A 219 -21.33 -2.33 -18.44
C VAL A 219 -20.30 -2.70 -17.40
N ALA A 220 -20.11 -1.83 -16.40
CA ALA A 220 -19.31 -2.14 -15.23
C ALA A 220 -20.19 -2.27 -13.98
N LEU A 221 -19.74 -3.14 -13.08
CA LEU A 221 -20.32 -3.37 -11.77
C LEU A 221 -19.28 -2.96 -10.72
N ALA A 222 -19.74 -2.15 -9.78
CA ALA A 222 -19.01 -1.71 -8.61
C ALA A 222 -19.84 -2.00 -7.35
N LYS A 223 -19.18 -2.04 -6.19
CA LYS A 223 -19.84 -2.09 -4.88
C LYS A 223 -19.43 -0.88 -4.06
N ILE A 224 -20.40 -0.19 -3.50
CA ILE A 224 -20.20 1.07 -2.79
C ILE A 224 -21.11 1.09 -1.56
N SER A 225 -20.54 1.27 -0.37
CA SER A 225 -21.28 1.27 0.89
C SER A 225 -22.17 0.04 1.09
N GLY A 226 -21.71 -1.12 0.60
CA GLY A 226 -22.43 -2.38 0.62
C GLY A 226 -23.39 -2.62 -0.55
N ASP A 227 -23.71 -1.59 -1.33
CA ASP A 227 -24.68 -1.67 -2.42
C ASP A 227 -24.02 -1.88 -3.79
N LEU A 228 -24.66 -2.69 -4.64
CA LEU A 228 -24.21 -2.95 -6.00
C LEU A 228 -24.68 -1.85 -6.93
N VAL A 229 -23.72 -1.23 -7.64
CA VAL A 229 -23.96 -0.11 -8.54
C VAL A 229 -23.59 -0.51 -9.96
N ARG A 230 -24.56 -0.35 -10.87
CA ARG A 230 -24.40 -0.54 -12.31
C ARG A 230 -23.89 0.76 -12.94
N LEU A 231 -22.84 0.68 -13.74
CA LEU A 231 -22.24 1.79 -14.46
C LEU A 231 -22.34 1.56 -15.96
N GLU A 232 -22.97 2.50 -16.66
CA GLU A 232 -23.10 2.45 -18.11
C GLU A 232 -21.82 2.91 -18.78
N ALA A 233 -21.48 2.34 -19.93
CA ALA A 233 -20.34 2.81 -20.72
C ALA A 233 -20.52 4.28 -21.11
N GLY A 234 -19.47 5.07 -20.90
CA GLY A 234 -19.33 6.41 -21.44
C GLY A 234 -18.82 6.40 -22.88
N ASP A 235 -18.47 7.59 -23.37
CA ASP A 235 -18.02 7.79 -24.76
C ASP A 235 -16.69 7.07 -25.09
N ALA A 236 -15.88 6.78 -24.07
CA ALA A 236 -14.65 6.00 -24.19
C ALA A 236 -14.86 4.57 -23.66
N GLY A 237 -14.39 3.56 -24.40
CA GLY A 237 -14.60 2.14 -24.09
C GLY A 237 -13.94 1.62 -22.81
N SER A 238 -13.28 2.47 -22.03
CA SER A 238 -12.69 2.18 -20.72
C SER A 238 -13.18 3.14 -19.62
N THR A 239 -14.29 3.84 -19.87
CA THR A 239 -14.93 4.73 -18.91
C THR A 239 -16.37 4.30 -18.72
N TRP A 240 -16.80 4.17 -17.46
CA TRP A 240 -18.17 3.87 -17.10
C TRP A 240 -18.65 4.87 -16.07
N GLY A 241 -19.93 5.18 -16.05
CA GLY A 241 -20.46 6.15 -15.11
C GLY A 241 -21.96 6.12 -14.93
N MET A 242 -22.38 6.97 -14.01
CA MET A 242 -23.76 7.33 -13.74
C MET A 242 -23.79 8.81 -13.33
N GLU A 243 -24.97 9.35 -13.04
CA GLU A 243 -25.09 10.74 -12.61
C GLU A 243 -24.22 11.01 -11.36
N GLY A 244 -23.27 11.94 -11.48
CA GLY A 244 -22.39 12.35 -10.39
C GLY A 244 -21.20 11.43 -10.10
N MET A 245 -20.95 10.37 -10.88
CA MET A 245 -19.82 9.46 -10.68
C MET A 245 -19.31 8.86 -11.99
N THR A 246 -17.98 8.87 -12.18
CA THR A 246 -17.31 8.17 -13.29
C THR A 246 -16.15 7.32 -12.77
N VAL A 247 -15.97 6.16 -13.41
CA VAL A 247 -14.85 5.25 -13.21
C VAL A 247 -14.15 5.06 -14.54
N ALA A 248 -12.86 5.33 -14.59
CA ALA A 248 -12.03 5.17 -15.78
C ALA A 248 -10.88 4.20 -15.51
N LEU A 249 -10.61 3.33 -16.48
CA LEU A 249 -9.44 2.45 -16.51
C LEU A 249 -8.46 2.91 -17.60
N SER A 250 -7.17 2.90 -17.27
CA SER A 250 -6.10 3.31 -18.17
C SER A 250 -4.80 2.54 -17.93
N ALA A 251 -3.89 2.55 -18.91
CA ALA A 251 -2.57 1.97 -18.75
C ALA A 251 -1.64 2.91 -17.92
N PRO A 252 -0.71 2.35 -17.10
CA PRO A 252 0.14 3.12 -16.19
C PRO A 252 1.06 4.19 -16.80
N SER A 253 1.30 4.14 -18.12
CA SER A 253 2.29 4.94 -18.85
C SER A 253 1.66 5.92 -19.87
N GLY A 254 0.39 6.26 -19.71
CA GLY A 254 -0.33 7.25 -20.52
C GLY A 254 -1.59 6.66 -21.18
N PRO A 255 -2.12 7.25 -22.27
CA PRO A 255 -3.37 6.82 -22.92
C PRO A 255 -3.23 5.50 -23.70
N GLY A 256 -2.34 4.61 -23.26
CA GLY A 256 -2.23 3.26 -23.78
C GLY A 256 -3.51 2.47 -23.52
N ILE A 257 -3.86 1.62 -24.46
CA ILE A 257 -5.05 0.76 -24.40
C ILE A 257 -4.69 -0.47 -23.58
N LEU A 258 -5.47 -0.76 -22.52
CA LEU A 258 -5.41 -2.04 -21.82
C LEU A 258 -5.80 -3.15 -22.80
N ASP A 259 -4.94 -4.14 -23.00
CA ASP A 259 -5.24 -5.21 -23.96
C ASP A 259 -6.19 -6.23 -23.34
N ALA A 260 -7.48 -6.10 -23.63
CA ALA A 260 -8.51 -7.02 -23.18
C ALA A 260 -8.40 -8.44 -23.77
N ASN A 261 -7.51 -8.67 -24.74
CA ASN A 261 -7.32 -9.96 -25.40
C ASN A 261 -6.00 -10.65 -25.02
N SER A 262 -5.18 -10.04 -24.17
CA SER A 262 -3.88 -10.60 -23.78
C SER A 262 -4.02 -11.91 -23.00
N GLY A 263 -5.15 -12.10 -22.30
CA GLY A 263 -5.36 -13.22 -21.38
C GLY A 263 -4.48 -13.17 -20.13
N GLU A 264 -3.71 -12.08 -19.95
CA GLU A 264 -2.81 -11.87 -18.82
C GLU A 264 -3.24 -10.65 -17.98
N MET A 265 -2.95 -10.72 -16.68
CA MET A 265 -3.13 -9.58 -15.78
C MET A 265 -2.09 -8.50 -16.10
N GLN A 266 -2.54 -7.28 -16.32
CA GLN A 266 -1.73 -6.11 -16.66
C GLN A 266 -1.83 -5.08 -15.53
N ASP A 267 -0.76 -4.34 -15.24
CA ASP A 267 -0.86 -3.17 -14.37
C ASP A 267 -1.83 -2.15 -15.01
N ALA A 268 -2.71 -1.57 -14.19
CA ALA A 268 -3.70 -0.60 -14.63
C ALA A 268 -3.95 0.46 -13.56
N ASP A 269 -4.28 1.67 -14.02
CA ASP A 269 -4.75 2.74 -13.15
C ASP A 269 -6.28 2.83 -13.26
N LEU A 270 -6.94 2.72 -12.12
CA LEU A 270 -8.36 3.00 -11.94
C LEU A 270 -8.48 4.40 -11.33
N VAL A 271 -9.23 5.27 -11.99
CA VAL A 271 -9.53 6.62 -11.49
C VAL A 271 -11.03 6.73 -11.31
N LEU A 272 -11.43 7.06 -10.09
CA LEU A 272 -12.80 7.40 -9.73
C LEU A 272 -12.91 8.92 -9.60
N GLU A 273 -13.86 9.52 -10.31
CA GLU A 273 -14.20 10.94 -10.18
C GLU A 273 -15.66 11.09 -9.76
N LEU A 274 -15.90 12.00 -8.83
CA LEU A 274 -17.23 12.37 -8.36
C LEU A 274 -17.58 13.77 -8.86
N GLY A 275 -18.87 14.04 -9.08
CA GLY A 275 -19.37 15.31 -9.62
C GLY A 275 -19.01 16.56 -8.79
N SER A 276 -18.52 16.40 -7.55
CA SER A 276 -17.99 17.46 -6.69
C SER A 276 -16.52 17.82 -6.96
N GLY A 277 -15.87 17.19 -7.95
CA GLY A 277 -14.45 17.39 -8.27
C GLY A 277 -13.50 16.56 -7.41
N LEU A 278 -14.02 15.66 -6.59
CA LEU A 278 -13.22 14.69 -5.85
C LEU A 278 -12.74 13.58 -6.78
N ARG A 279 -11.48 13.19 -6.62
CA ARG A 279 -10.84 12.19 -7.44
C ARG A 279 -10.02 11.24 -6.57
N ALA A 280 -10.20 9.94 -6.77
CA ALA A 280 -9.39 8.89 -6.15
C ALA A 280 -8.74 8.04 -7.26
N GLY A 281 -7.45 7.73 -7.11
CA GLY A 281 -6.68 6.96 -8.08
C GLY A 281 -6.04 5.74 -7.44
N TYR A 282 -6.08 4.60 -8.13
CA TYR A 282 -5.58 3.32 -7.64
C TYR A 282 -4.78 2.61 -8.73
N ARG A 283 -3.58 2.13 -8.40
CA ARG A 283 -2.74 1.34 -9.29
C ARG A 283 -2.81 -0.13 -8.90
N GLY A 284 -3.59 -0.87 -9.66
CA GLY A 284 -3.89 -2.28 -9.46
C GLY A 284 -3.59 -3.11 -10.70
N TYR A 285 -4.37 -4.17 -10.89
CA TYR A 285 -4.21 -5.12 -11.97
C TYR A 285 -5.53 -5.34 -12.69
N TYR A 286 -5.51 -5.29 -14.01
CA TYR A 286 -6.65 -5.51 -14.88
C TYR A 286 -6.42 -6.75 -15.75
N GLY A 287 -7.43 -7.61 -15.88
CA GLY A 287 -7.37 -8.78 -16.74
C GLY A 287 -8.73 -9.22 -17.25
N CYS A 288 -8.73 -9.91 -18.38
CA CYS A 288 -9.92 -10.37 -19.08
C CYS A 288 -9.82 -11.88 -19.38
N GLY A 289 -10.95 -12.58 -19.29
CA GLY A 289 -11.02 -14.02 -19.61
C GLY A 289 -10.51 -14.96 -18.51
N ALA A 290 -10.61 -14.54 -17.25
CA ALA A 290 -10.30 -15.36 -16.07
C ALA A 290 -11.40 -16.40 -15.78
#